data_AF-A0A1M6WL32-F1
#
_entry.id   AF-A0A1M6WL32-F1
#
_cell.length_a   1.000
_cell.length_b   1.000
_cell.length_c   1.000
_cell.angle_alpha   90.00
_cell.angle_beta   90.00
_cell.angle_gamma   90.00
#
_symmetry.space_group_name_H-M   'P 1'
#
loop_
_entity.id
_entity.type
_entity.pdbx_description
1 polymer ?
#
loop_
_entity_poly.entity_id
_entity_poly.type
_entity_poly.pdbx_seq_one_letter_code
_entity_poly.pdbx_strand_id
1 'polypeptide(L)'
;MAPKIQLVCCLCGKKAPQTKDVLPLDAEWRRRHPRMTGTIACECAYSGRWYWRCDNNRANGYDPEHIRKVPGGCIDSASHVEGAHPLTAAVLRFPESALRQGAHEYIRHTAQGRWASPELAQRLQKALAEWEGAGAPQARQVTKAHR
;
A
#
# COMPACT_ATOMS: atom_id res chain seq x y z
N MET A 1 -9.14 -9.04 21.78
CA MET A 1 -7.87 -9.19 21.04
C MET A 1 -8.07 -8.70 19.63
N ALA A 2 -7.16 -7.90 19.08
CA ALA A 2 -7.30 -7.40 17.71
C ALA A 2 -7.13 -8.54 16.68
N PRO A 3 -7.87 -8.52 15.55
CA PRO A 3 -7.69 -9.51 14.49
C PRO A 3 -6.32 -9.35 13.83
N LYS A 4 -5.80 -10.43 13.23
CA LYS A 4 -4.54 -10.37 12.46
C LYS A 4 -4.74 -9.52 11.21
N ILE A 5 -3.74 -8.71 10.86
CA ILE A 5 -3.81 -7.87 9.66
C ILE A 5 -3.57 -8.76 8.43
N GLN A 6 -4.58 -8.95 7.59
CA GLN A 6 -4.42 -9.59 6.28
C GLN A 6 -4.12 -8.53 5.22
N LEU A 7 -2.85 -8.16 5.03
CA LEU A 7 -2.46 -7.19 4.00
C LEU A 7 -1.66 -7.88 2.90
N VAL A 8 -2.04 -7.63 1.65
CA VAL A 8 -1.35 -8.13 0.45
C VAL A 8 -0.52 -7.01 -0.16
N CYS A 9 0.77 -7.23 -0.36
CA CYS A 9 1.68 -6.27 -1.00
C CYS A 9 1.15 -5.83 -2.37
N CYS A 10 1.05 -4.52 -2.60
CA CYS A 10 0.49 -3.95 -3.82
C CYS A 10 1.33 -4.23 -5.08
N LEU A 11 2.60 -4.62 -4.93
CA LEU A 11 3.49 -4.97 -6.04
C LEU A 11 3.50 -6.47 -6.30
N CYS A 12 3.98 -7.26 -5.32
CA CYS A 12 4.22 -8.70 -5.54
C CYS A 12 3.03 -9.60 -5.25
N GLY A 13 1.92 -9.08 -4.69
CA GLY A 13 0.73 -9.87 -4.37
C GLY A 13 0.92 -10.88 -3.22
N LYS A 14 2.08 -10.87 -2.53
CA LYS A 14 2.32 -11.72 -1.36
C LYS A 14 1.79 -11.07 -0.09
N LYS A 15 1.42 -11.88 0.90
CA LYS A 15 1.03 -11.38 2.22
C LYS A 15 2.19 -10.64 2.89
N ALA A 16 1.91 -9.47 3.45
CA ALA A 16 2.87 -8.72 4.25
C ALA A 16 3.12 -9.45 5.59
N PRO A 17 4.38 -9.63 6.00
CA PRO A 17 4.70 -10.21 7.31
C PRO A 17 4.19 -9.33 8.44
N GLN A 18 3.70 -9.93 9.53
CA GLN A 18 3.20 -9.17 10.69
C GLN A 18 4.31 -8.45 11.47
N THR A 19 5.54 -8.96 11.39
CA THR A 19 6.69 -8.53 12.19
C THR A 19 7.67 -7.64 11.44
N LYS A 20 7.41 -7.41 10.15
CA LYS A 20 8.28 -6.58 9.31
C LYS A 20 7.59 -5.27 8.99
N ASP A 21 8.43 -4.28 8.71
CA ASP A 21 7.94 -3.03 8.18
C ASP A 21 7.44 -3.19 6.75
N VAL A 22 6.49 -2.34 6.42
CA VAL A 22 5.95 -2.13 5.09
C VAL A 22 6.28 -0.73 4.62
N LEU A 23 6.20 -0.55 3.31
CA LEU A 23 6.73 0.60 2.58
C LEU A 23 5.55 1.26 1.85
N PRO A 24 5.02 2.38 2.34
CA PRO A 24 4.10 3.20 1.57
C PRO A 24 4.83 3.82 0.39
N LEU A 25 4.23 3.68 -0.78
CA LEU A 25 4.78 4.06 -2.06
C LEU A 25 4.05 5.27 -2.62
N ASP A 26 4.80 6.22 -3.16
CA ASP A 26 4.26 7.46 -3.69
C ASP A 26 3.60 7.32 -5.08
N ALA A 27 3.27 8.46 -5.69
CA ALA A 27 2.63 8.51 -7.00
C ALA A 27 3.53 7.98 -8.13
N GLU A 28 4.86 8.09 -8.04
CA GLU A 28 5.79 7.63 -9.08
C GLU A 28 5.77 6.10 -9.19
N TRP A 29 5.64 5.40 -8.05
CA TRP A 29 5.37 3.95 -8.04
C TRP A 29 4.08 3.60 -8.76
N ARG A 30 2.98 4.31 -8.49
CA ARG A 30 1.68 4.06 -9.11
C ARG A 30 1.72 4.28 -10.62
N ARG A 31 2.40 5.33 -11.08
CA ARG A 31 2.58 5.63 -12.50
C ARG A 31 3.35 4.53 -13.22
N ARG A 32 4.42 4.02 -12.62
CA ARG A 32 5.23 2.92 -13.16
C ARG A 32 4.55 1.57 -13.10
N HIS A 33 3.69 1.37 -12.10
CA HIS A 33 2.99 0.12 -11.86
C HIS A 33 1.48 0.37 -11.73
N PRO A 34 0.79 0.70 -12.84
CA PRO A 34 -0.64 1.07 -12.80
C PRO A 34 -1.58 -0.06 -12.34
N ARG A 35 -1.06 -1.29 -12.24
CA ARG A 35 -1.79 -2.47 -11.75
C ARG A 35 -1.68 -2.65 -10.22
N MET A 36 -1.01 -1.74 -9.51
CA MET A 36 -0.96 -1.78 -8.05
C MET A 36 -2.37 -1.65 -7.47
N THR A 37 -2.71 -2.51 -6.52
CA THR A 37 -4.01 -2.49 -5.84
C THR A 37 -4.08 -1.45 -4.73
N GLY A 38 -2.98 -0.79 -4.40
CA GLY A 38 -2.86 0.22 -3.35
C GLY A 38 -1.44 0.80 -3.37
N THR A 39 -0.96 1.31 -2.25
CA THR A 39 0.35 1.93 -2.08
C THR A 39 1.22 1.24 -1.02
N ILE A 40 0.73 0.23 -0.30
CA ILE A 40 1.54 -0.41 0.76
C ILE A 40 2.28 -1.64 0.20
N ALA A 41 3.60 -1.59 0.14
CA ALA A 41 4.43 -2.71 -0.32
C ALA A 41 5.23 -3.37 0.80
N CYS A 42 5.76 -4.56 0.55
CA CYS A 42 6.81 -5.16 1.36
C CYS A 42 8.20 -4.80 0.79
N GLU A 43 9.27 -5.31 1.41
CA GLU A 43 10.67 -5.14 1.01
C GLU A 43 10.99 -5.49 -0.46
N CYS A 44 10.06 -6.12 -1.19
CA CYS A 44 10.23 -6.31 -2.63
C CYS A 44 10.33 -5.00 -3.42
N ALA A 45 9.89 -3.86 -2.85
CA ALA A 45 10.09 -2.54 -3.48
C ALA A 45 11.57 -2.14 -3.58
N TYR A 46 12.44 -2.67 -2.71
CA TYR A 46 13.88 -2.40 -2.73
C TYR A 46 14.68 -3.41 -3.56
N SER A 47 14.05 -4.42 -4.14
CA SER A 47 14.81 -5.54 -4.74
C SER A 47 14.12 -6.20 -5.92
N GLY A 48 14.93 -6.92 -6.70
CA GLY A 48 14.45 -7.77 -7.80
C GLY A 48 13.75 -6.98 -8.91
N ARG A 49 12.59 -7.49 -9.35
CA ARG A 49 11.86 -7.00 -10.54
C ARG A 49 11.23 -5.61 -10.41
N TRP A 50 11.19 -5.04 -9.21
CA TRP A 50 10.49 -3.78 -8.93
C TRP A 50 11.44 -2.59 -8.74
N TYR A 51 12.74 -2.85 -8.57
CA TYR A 51 13.73 -1.79 -8.44
C TYR A 51 13.94 -1.06 -9.77
N TRP A 52 14.07 0.26 -9.73
CA TRP A 52 14.48 1.07 -10.87
C TRP A 52 15.36 2.24 -10.44
N ARG A 53 16.09 2.82 -11.39
CA ARG A 53 16.79 4.09 -11.22
C ARG A 53 16.06 5.22 -11.92
N CYS A 54 15.98 6.38 -11.28
CA CYS A 54 15.28 7.56 -11.81
C CYS A 54 16.07 8.25 -12.93
N ASP A 55 17.27 7.78 -13.29
CA ASP A 55 18.08 8.26 -14.41
C ASP A 55 17.77 7.53 -15.74
N ASN A 56 16.98 6.45 -15.71
CA ASN A 56 16.75 5.60 -16.87
C ASN A 56 15.59 6.18 -17.72
N ASN A 57 15.93 7.26 -18.42
CA ASN A 57 15.07 8.17 -19.16
C ASN A 57 14.51 7.61 -20.49
N ARG A 58 14.41 6.28 -20.65
CA ARG A 58 14.16 5.68 -21.97
C ARG A 58 12.71 5.30 -22.30
N ALA A 59 11.74 5.50 -21.41
CA ALA A 59 10.36 5.12 -21.74
C ALA A 59 9.28 6.18 -21.50
N ASN A 60 9.15 6.84 -20.33
CA ASN A 60 7.86 7.48 -20.01
C ASN A 60 7.92 8.76 -19.15
N GLY A 61 9.00 9.54 -19.16
CA GLY A 61 9.10 10.77 -18.34
C GLY A 61 8.92 10.50 -16.83
N TYR A 62 8.65 11.55 -16.05
CA TYR A 62 8.34 11.46 -14.61
C TYR A 62 6.86 11.81 -14.36
N ASP A 63 6.33 11.47 -13.17
CA ASP A 63 5.06 12.03 -12.71
C ASP A 63 5.08 13.58 -12.78
N PRO A 64 3.95 14.27 -13.09
CA PRO A 64 3.93 15.73 -13.18
C PRO A 64 4.43 16.46 -11.94
N GLU A 65 4.28 15.86 -10.75
CA GLU A 65 4.76 16.42 -9.48
C GLU A 65 6.20 16.03 -9.15
N HIS A 66 6.86 15.25 -10.02
CA HIS A 66 8.22 14.78 -9.79
C HIS A 66 9.25 15.88 -10.00
N ILE A 67 9.99 16.20 -8.94
CA ILE A 67 11.10 17.16 -9.01
C ILE A 67 12.27 16.50 -9.73
N ARG A 68 12.66 17.08 -10.87
CA ARG A 68 13.78 16.58 -11.66
C ARG A 68 15.08 16.52 -10.85
N LYS A 69 15.83 15.46 -11.11
CA LYS A 69 16.91 14.95 -10.27
C LYS A 69 18.13 15.85 -9.96
N VAL A 70 18.32 17.11 -10.32
CA VAL A 70 19.67 17.75 -10.39
C VAL A 70 20.75 16.92 -11.16
N PRO A 71 21.56 17.56 -12.02
CA PRO A 71 22.67 16.87 -12.65
C PRO A 71 23.63 16.25 -11.60
N GLY A 72 24.00 14.98 -11.76
CA GLY A 72 25.02 14.32 -10.92
C GLY A 72 24.52 13.56 -9.66
N GLY A 73 23.28 13.73 -9.20
CA GLY A 73 22.75 12.91 -8.09
C GLY A 73 22.50 11.45 -8.51
N CYS A 74 22.31 10.49 -7.60
CA CYS A 74 21.69 9.20 -7.95
C CYS A 74 20.40 9.10 -7.15
N ILE A 75 19.27 8.94 -7.83
CA ILE A 75 17.97 8.72 -7.20
C ILE A 75 17.46 7.40 -7.75
N ASP A 76 17.05 6.51 -6.88
CA ASP A 76 16.45 5.24 -7.24
C ASP A 76 15.06 5.09 -6.62
N SER A 77 14.43 3.94 -6.86
CA SER A 77 13.08 3.66 -6.40
C SER A 77 12.92 3.75 -4.88
N ALA A 78 14.02 3.65 -4.11
CA ALA A 78 13.98 3.80 -2.66
C ALA A 78 13.68 5.23 -2.21
N SER A 79 14.05 6.24 -3.01
CA SER A 79 13.74 7.64 -2.74
C SER A 79 12.26 7.98 -2.90
N HIS A 80 11.46 7.06 -3.43
CA HIS A 80 10.02 7.17 -3.66
C HIS A 80 9.19 6.40 -2.61
N VAL A 81 9.80 6.11 -1.45
CA VAL A 81 9.15 5.48 -0.30
C VAL A 81 8.98 6.53 0.80
N GLU A 82 7.77 6.66 1.34
CA GLU A 82 7.44 7.67 2.38
C GLU A 82 8.02 7.37 3.78
N GLY A 83 8.85 6.34 3.88
CA GLY A 83 9.43 5.80 5.12
C GLY A 83 8.87 4.41 5.48
N ALA A 84 9.70 3.61 6.14
CA ALA A 84 9.27 2.30 6.63
C ALA A 84 8.32 2.45 7.83
N HIS A 85 7.28 1.62 7.86
CA HIS A 85 6.28 1.64 8.94
C HIS A 85 6.00 0.23 9.45
N PRO A 86 5.81 0.05 10.77
CA PRO A 86 5.17 -1.15 11.28
C PRO A 86 3.83 -1.37 10.59
N LEU A 87 3.47 -2.63 10.32
CA LEU A 87 2.27 -2.97 9.55
C LEU A 87 1.00 -2.32 10.11
N THR A 88 0.85 -2.28 11.44
CA THR A 88 -0.27 -1.62 12.12
C THR A 88 -0.31 -0.11 11.82
N ALA A 89 0.81 0.58 11.95
CA ALA A 89 0.92 2.01 11.70
C ALA A 89 0.58 2.36 10.23
N ALA A 90 1.07 1.55 9.28
CA ALA A 90 0.76 1.74 7.86
C ALA A 90 -0.74 1.56 7.58
N VAL A 91 -1.36 0.51 8.13
CA VAL A 91 -2.80 0.27 7.94
C VAL A 91 -3.65 1.42 8.48
N LEU A 92 -3.28 1.97 9.64
CA LEU A 92 -4.02 3.07 10.24
C LEU A 92 -3.78 4.40 9.53
N ARG A 93 -2.57 4.62 8.99
CA ARG A 93 -2.20 5.85 8.26
C ARG A 93 -2.77 5.90 6.84
N PHE A 94 -2.86 4.76 6.16
CA PHE A 94 -3.33 4.67 4.77
C PHE A 94 -4.52 3.69 4.64
N PRO A 95 -5.65 3.97 5.31
CA PRO A 95 -6.74 3.02 5.45
C PRO A 95 -7.39 2.62 4.12
N GLU A 96 -7.53 3.53 3.15
CA GLU A 96 -8.12 3.26 1.84
C GLU A 96 -7.25 2.27 1.06
N SER A 97 -5.92 2.43 1.14
CA SER A 97 -4.98 1.50 0.55
C SER A 97 -5.04 0.13 1.24
N ALA A 98 -5.06 0.15 2.56
CA ALA A 98 -5.11 -1.07 3.36
C ALA A 98 -6.41 -1.87 3.12
N LEU A 99 -7.55 -1.20 2.94
CA LEU A 99 -8.83 -1.82 2.55
C LEU A 99 -8.70 -2.49 1.18
N ARG A 100 -8.17 -1.80 0.16
CA ARG A 100 -7.91 -2.41 -1.15
C ARG A 100 -6.99 -3.64 -1.10
N GLN A 101 -6.15 -3.70 -0.07
CA GLN A 101 -5.13 -4.73 0.09
C GLN A 101 -5.52 -5.82 1.11
N GLY A 102 -6.76 -5.82 1.62
CA GLY A 102 -7.34 -6.91 2.41
C GLY A 102 -7.46 -6.67 3.92
N ALA A 103 -7.08 -5.51 4.44
CA ALA A 103 -7.04 -5.24 5.89
C ALA A 103 -8.43 -4.96 6.52
N HIS A 104 -9.51 -5.38 5.89
CA HIS A 104 -10.90 -5.03 6.24
C HIS A 104 -11.25 -5.31 7.70
N GLU A 105 -10.98 -6.53 8.18
CA GLU A 105 -11.36 -6.94 9.54
C GLU A 105 -10.65 -6.10 10.61
N TYR A 106 -9.37 -5.80 10.41
CA TYR A 106 -8.60 -4.99 11.35
C TYR A 106 -9.07 -3.53 11.36
N ILE A 107 -9.39 -2.97 10.20
CA ILE A 107 -9.90 -1.61 10.10
C ILE A 107 -11.28 -1.51 10.76
N ARG A 108 -12.20 -2.45 10.49
CA ARG A 108 -13.52 -2.52 11.15
C ARG A 108 -13.40 -2.65 12.66
N HIS A 109 -12.55 -3.56 13.14
CA HIS A 109 -12.32 -3.75 14.57
C HIS A 109 -11.79 -2.47 15.23
N THR A 110 -10.80 -1.82 14.60
CA THR A 110 -10.19 -0.60 15.15
C THR A 110 -11.17 0.58 15.14
N ALA A 111 -11.96 0.73 14.08
CA ALA A 111 -12.95 1.81 13.94
C ALA A 111 -14.06 1.78 15.03
N GLN A 112 -14.30 0.61 15.62
CA GLN A 112 -15.29 0.39 16.68
C GLN A 112 -14.63 0.24 18.08
N GLY A 113 -13.30 0.27 18.14
CA GLY A 113 -12.55 0.04 19.36
C GLY A 113 -12.59 1.24 20.29
N ARG A 114 -12.82 1.00 21.59
CA ARG A 114 -12.86 2.06 22.63
C ARG A 114 -11.52 2.79 22.82
N TRP A 115 -10.44 2.25 22.27
CA TRP A 115 -9.08 2.78 22.38
C TRP A 115 -8.69 3.71 21.21
N ALA A 116 -9.46 3.72 20.12
CA ALA A 116 -9.23 4.65 19.03
C ALA A 116 -9.68 6.06 19.44
N SER A 117 -8.89 7.09 19.11
CA SER A 117 -9.35 8.47 19.27
C SER A 117 -10.57 8.72 18.37
N PRO A 118 -11.45 9.68 18.71
CA PRO A 118 -12.59 10.03 17.86
C PRO A 118 -12.19 10.36 16.42
N GLU A 119 -11.06 11.05 16.24
CA GLU A 119 -10.54 11.45 14.92
C GLU A 119 -10.08 10.23 14.12
N LEU A 120 -9.37 9.30 14.76
CA LEU A 120 -8.96 8.06 14.12
C LEU A 120 -10.18 7.21 13.75
N ALA A 121 -11.12 7.03 14.68
CA ALA A 121 -12.34 6.27 14.44
C ALA A 121 -13.13 6.86 13.25
N GLN A 122 -13.33 8.18 13.21
CA GLN A 122 -14.01 8.86 12.11
C GLN A 122 -13.29 8.66 10.77
N ARG A 123 -11.95 8.77 10.75
CA ARG A 123 -11.15 8.52 9.54
C ARG A 123 -11.35 7.10 9.02
N LEU A 124 -11.30 6.10 9.89
CA LEU A 124 -11.47 4.69 9.50
C LEU A 124 -12.90 4.39 9.05
N GLN A 125 -13.90 4.95 9.73
CA GLN A 125 -15.31 4.81 9.33
C GLN A 125 -15.58 5.44 7.96
N LYS A 126 -15.01 6.61 7.69
CA LYS A 126 -15.09 7.25 6.37
C LYS A 126 -14.48 6.35 5.29
N ALA A 127 -13.26 5.84 5.50
CA ALA A 127 -12.61 4.95 4.54
C ALA A 127 -13.41 3.66 4.28
N LEU A 128 -14.05 3.10 5.32
CA LEU A 128 -14.94 1.94 5.18
C LEU A 128 -16.19 2.27 4.34
N ALA A 129 -16.84 3.40 4.62
CA ALA A 129 -18.03 3.83 3.89
C ALA A 129 -17.73 4.07 2.40
N GLU A 130 -16.60 4.72 2.09
CA GLU A 130 -16.15 4.93 0.70
C GLU A 130 -15.86 3.60 -0.01
N TRP A 131 -15.22 2.66 0.67
CA TRP A 131 -14.92 1.33 0.14
C TRP A 131 -16.19 0.52 -0.16
N GLU A 132 -17.16 0.56 0.76
CA GLU A 132 -18.43 -0.17 0.61
C GLU A 132 -19.31 0.47 -0.46
N GLY A 133 -19.33 1.80 -0.55
CA GLY A 133 -20.05 2.55 -1.59
C GLY A 133 -19.48 2.39 -3.00
N ALA A 134 -18.18 2.14 -3.14
CA ALA A 134 -17.53 1.91 -4.44
C ALA A 134 -17.83 0.53 -5.07
N GLY A 135 -18.61 -0.32 -4.39
CA GLY A 135 -18.80 -1.71 -4.76
C GLY A 135 -17.54 -2.50 -4.45
N ALA A 136 -17.42 -2.96 -3.19
CA ALA A 136 -16.31 -3.78 -2.76
C ALA A 136 -16.07 -4.91 -3.78
N PRO A 137 -14.85 -5.10 -4.32
CA PRO A 137 -14.55 -6.21 -5.19
C PRO A 137 -14.89 -7.49 -4.43
N GLN A 138 -15.96 -8.16 -4.85
CA GLN A 138 -16.34 -9.45 -4.31
C GLN A 138 -15.09 -10.32 -4.39
N ALA A 139 -14.60 -10.76 -3.24
CA ALA A 139 -13.42 -11.61 -3.16
C ALA A 139 -13.63 -12.76 -4.14
N ARG A 140 -12.91 -12.75 -5.27
CA ARG A 140 -12.93 -13.86 -6.22
C ARG A 140 -12.52 -15.07 -5.42
N GLN A 141 -13.47 -15.98 -5.20
CA GLN A 141 -13.17 -17.29 -4.66
C GLN A 141 -12.10 -17.88 -5.57
N VAL A 142 -10.89 -18.04 -5.03
CA VAL A 142 -9.83 -18.79 -5.69
C VAL A 142 -10.30 -20.24 -5.62
N THR A 143 -11.08 -20.67 -6.62
CA THR A 143 -11.38 -22.08 -6.82
C THR A 143 -10.03 -22.75 -7.08
N LYS A 144 -9.56 -23.54 -6.12
CA LYS A 144 -8.43 -24.46 -6.32
C LYS A 144 -8.79 -25.36 -7.50
N ALA A 145 -8.18 -25.13 -8.66
CA ALA A 145 -8.16 -26.13 -9.71
C ALA A 145 -7.20 -27.23 -9.25
N HIS A 146 -7.76 -28.35 -8.80
CA HIS A 146 -7.01 -29.60 -8.69
C HIS A 146 -6.63 -30.06 -10.10
N ARG A 147 -5.33 -30.23 -10.33
CA ARG A 147 -4.75 -31.15 -11.31
C ARG A 147 -3.61 -31.89 -10.64
#